data_AF-A0A1H9DVV3-F1
#
_entry.id   AF-A0A1H9DVV3-F1
#
_cell.length_a   1.000
_cell.length_b   1.000
_cell.length_c   1.000
_cell.angle_alpha   90.00
_cell.angle_beta   90.00
_cell.angle_gamma   90.00
#
_symmetry.space_group_name_H-M   'P 1'
#
loop_
_entity.id
_entity.type
_entity.pdbx_description
1 polymer ?
#
loop_
_entity_poly.entity_id
_entity_poly.type
_entity_poly.pdbx_seq_one_letter_code
_entity_poly.pdbx_strand_id
1 'polypeptide(L)'
;MTDITHRQDIDQLVAAFYTKATTDPTIGHIFTEVAKLNLEAHLPVIGDFWESVLLGNMVYRGNPMRKHLELAQETALQREHFDVWLGLWEETVRELFAGEKAELAIFRARNIGQLMLHKIKVMEEYRR
;
A
#
# COMPACT_ATOMS: atom_id res chain seq x y z
N MET A 1 18.47 12.41 -7.23
CA MET A 1 17.57 11.88 -6.18
C MET A 1 18.33 10.83 -5.40
N THR A 2 18.05 10.69 -4.11
CA THR A 2 18.71 9.73 -3.21
C THR A 2 17.91 8.43 -3.15
N ASP A 3 18.54 7.35 -2.70
CA ASP A 3 17.84 6.09 -2.45
C ASP A 3 17.20 6.09 -1.05
N ILE A 4 16.36 5.10 -0.77
CA ILE A 4 15.71 4.90 0.54
C ILE A 4 16.70 4.22 1.47
N THR A 5 17.11 4.87 2.57
CA THR A 5 18.17 4.37 3.44
C THR A 5 17.77 4.25 4.91
N HIS A 6 16.77 5.00 5.36
CA HIS A 6 16.32 4.98 6.75
C HIS A 6 14.81 5.20 6.88
N ARG A 7 14.28 4.97 8.09
CA ARG A 7 12.86 5.09 8.42
C ARG A 7 12.24 6.41 7.96
N GLN A 8 12.94 7.53 8.12
CA GLN A 8 12.40 8.84 7.75
C GLN A 8 12.13 8.97 6.24
N ASP A 9 12.86 8.26 5.38
CA ASP A 9 12.61 8.24 3.93
C ASP A 9 11.29 7.50 3.63
N ILE A 10 11.05 6.41 4.37
CA ILE A 10 9.84 5.60 4.25
C ILE A 10 8.63 6.38 4.77
N ASP A 11 8.75 7.07 5.89
CA ASP A 11 7.67 7.90 6.42
C ASP A 11 7.32 9.03 5.44
N GLN A 12 8.32 9.67 4.82
CA GLN A 12 8.11 10.65 3.76
C GLN A 12 7.37 10.06 2.56
N LEU A 13 7.84 8.90 2.06
CA LEU A 13 7.22 8.20 0.94
C LEU A 13 5.76 7.85 1.22
N VAL A 14 5.49 7.24 2.38
CA VAL A 14 4.16 6.79 2.76
C VAL A 14 3.22 7.99 2.96
N ALA A 15 3.66 9.06 3.60
CA ALA A 15 2.85 10.27 3.77
C ALA A 15 2.50 10.93 2.41
N ALA A 16 3.47 11.06 1.51
CA ALA A 16 3.23 11.60 0.18
C ALA A 16 2.25 10.72 -0.62
N PHE A 17 2.44 9.40 -0.56
CA PHE A 17 1.57 8.45 -1.22
C PHE A 17 0.12 8.54 -0.72
N TYR A 18 -0.11 8.57 0.59
CA TYR A 18 -1.46 8.64 1.15
C TYR A 18 -2.15 9.98 0.86
N THR A 19 -1.40 11.06 0.68
CA THR A 19 -1.97 12.36 0.24
C THR A 19 -2.61 12.23 -1.14
N LYS A 20 -1.96 11.50 -2.07
CA LYS A 20 -2.52 11.21 -3.39
C LYS A 20 -3.65 10.17 -3.32
N ALA A 21 -3.42 9.05 -2.65
CA ALA A 21 -4.35 7.92 -2.63
C ALA A 21 -5.71 8.26 -1.99
N THR A 22 -5.74 9.12 -0.97
CA THR A 22 -6.99 9.51 -0.29
C THR A 22 -7.81 10.53 -1.05
N THR A 23 -7.21 11.21 -2.03
CA THR A 23 -7.89 12.22 -2.88
C THR A 23 -8.17 11.73 -4.29
N ASP A 24 -7.68 10.55 -4.65
CA ASP A 24 -7.90 9.93 -5.94
C ASP A 24 -9.40 9.60 -6.17
N PRO A 25 -9.97 9.92 -7.34
CA PRO A 25 -11.40 9.74 -7.59
C PRO A 25 -11.83 8.27 -7.64
N THR A 26 -10.92 7.34 -7.91
CA THR A 26 -11.21 5.92 -8.04
C THR A 26 -11.06 5.19 -6.70
N ILE A 27 -9.99 5.45 -5.95
CA ILE A 27 -9.69 4.71 -4.72
C ILE A 27 -9.87 5.50 -3.43
N GLY A 28 -9.98 6.84 -3.49
CA GLY A 28 -10.04 7.71 -2.31
C GLY A 28 -11.18 7.34 -1.35
N HIS A 29 -12.37 7.09 -1.89
CA HIS A 29 -13.56 6.71 -1.12
C HIS A 29 -13.37 5.41 -0.31
N ILE A 30 -12.53 4.48 -0.78
CA ILE A 30 -12.21 3.24 -0.06
C ILE A 30 -11.49 3.56 1.26
N PHE A 31 -10.61 4.56 1.25
CA PHE A 31 -9.87 4.96 2.44
C PHE A 31 -10.69 5.86 3.38
N THR A 32 -11.45 6.79 2.81
CA THR A 32 -12.12 7.85 3.59
C THR A 32 -13.52 7.47 4.06
N GLU A 33 -14.30 6.76 3.23
CA GLU A 33 -15.71 6.48 3.51
C GLU A 33 -15.94 5.04 3.96
N VAL A 34 -15.23 4.08 3.35
CA VAL A 34 -15.36 2.65 3.69
C VAL A 34 -14.48 2.32 4.89
N ALA A 35 -13.15 2.37 4.72
CA ALA A 35 -12.21 2.04 5.79
C ALA A 35 -12.15 3.11 6.90
N LYS A 36 -12.60 4.34 6.61
CA LYS A 36 -12.60 5.49 7.54
C LYS A 36 -11.29 5.64 8.29
N LEU A 37 -10.18 5.60 7.53
CA LEU A 37 -8.85 5.58 8.11
C LEU A 37 -8.59 6.84 8.94
N ASN A 38 -8.13 6.65 10.17
CA ASN A 38 -7.39 7.67 10.88
C ASN A 38 -5.95 7.68 10.33
N LEU A 39 -5.63 8.64 9.47
CA LEU A 39 -4.31 8.74 8.84
C LEU A 39 -3.17 8.87 9.84
N GLU A 40 -3.35 9.65 10.92
CA GLU A 40 -2.32 9.84 11.95
C GLU A 40 -1.94 8.51 12.61
N ALA A 41 -2.92 7.64 12.88
CA ALA A 41 -2.69 6.31 13.42
C ALA A 41 -2.22 5.29 12.39
N HIS A 42 -2.58 5.47 11.12
CA HIS A 42 -2.31 4.51 10.04
C HIS A 42 -0.91 4.66 9.45
N LEU A 43 -0.42 5.88 9.28
CA LEU A 43 0.89 6.14 8.67
C LEU A 43 2.04 5.41 9.39
N PRO A 44 2.16 5.41 10.73
CA PRO A 44 3.22 4.67 11.42
C PRO A 44 3.18 3.16 11.16
N VAL A 45 1.97 2.57 11.08
CA VAL A 45 1.79 1.12 10.83
C VAL A 45 2.25 0.73 9.43
N ILE A 46 1.98 1.57 8.43
CA ILE A 46 2.43 1.33 7.06
C ILE A 46 3.91 1.66 6.90
N GLY A 47 4.43 2.64 7.66
CA GLY A 47 5.86 2.89 7.80
C GLY A 47 6.60 1.65 8.30
N ASP A 48 6.12 1.03 9.38
CA ASP A 48 6.68 -0.22 9.93
C ASP A 48 6.67 -1.35 8.89
N PHE A 49 5.56 -1.47 8.14
CA PHE A 49 5.42 -2.47 7.08
C PHE A 49 6.51 -2.31 6.02
N TRP A 50 6.66 -1.10 5.46
CA TRP A 50 7.64 -0.84 4.42
C TRP A 50 9.08 -0.87 4.96
N GLU A 51 9.31 -0.49 6.21
CA GLU A 51 10.62 -0.64 6.85
C GLU A 51 11.05 -2.11 6.91
N SER A 52 10.12 -2.98 7.31
CA SER A 52 10.33 -4.43 7.34
C SER A 52 10.62 -4.99 5.94
N VAL A 53 9.93 -4.48 4.91
CA VAL A 53 10.07 -4.94 3.52
C VAL A 53 11.35 -4.45 2.85
N LEU A 54 11.72 -3.19 3.07
CA LEU A 54 12.80 -2.52 2.32
C LEU A 54 14.13 -2.56 3.06
N LEU A 55 14.12 -2.34 4.37
CA LEU A 55 15.33 -2.25 5.20
C LEU A 55 15.60 -3.54 5.97
N GLY A 56 14.61 -4.43 6.09
CA GLY A 56 14.75 -5.72 6.78
C GLY A 56 14.65 -5.63 8.30
N ASN A 57 14.32 -4.45 8.85
CA ASN A 57 14.06 -4.27 10.26
C ASN A 57 12.68 -4.84 10.56
N MET A 58 12.60 -6.03 11.18
CA MET A 58 11.36 -6.78 11.42
C MET A 58 10.46 -6.14 12.50
N VAL A 59 10.00 -4.91 12.27
CA VAL A 59 9.19 -4.11 13.20
C VAL A 59 7.69 -4.30 12.98
N TYR A 60 7.27 -4.64 11.77
CA TYR A 60 5.87 -4.88 11.46
C TYR A 60 5.39 -6.24 11.96
N ARG A 61 4.28 -6.26 12.71
CA ARG A 61 3.69 -7.47 13.31
C ARG A 61 2.27 -7.77 12.81
N GLY A 62 1.75 -6.98 11.88
CA GLY A 62 0.40 -7.13 11.37
C GLY A 62 0.25 -8.24 10.32
N ASN A 63 -0.98 -8.40 9.83
CA ASN A 63 -1.30 -9.27 8.70
C ASN A 63 -2.04 -8.44 7.64
N PRO A 64 -1.35 -7.90 6.63
CA PRO A 64 -1.97 -7.00 5.66
C PRO A 64 -2.99 -7.74 4.82
N MET A 65 -2.73 -9.00 4.47
CA MET A 65 -3.66 -9.84 3.71
C MET A 65 -5.02 -9.95 4.39
N ARG A 66 -5.03 -10.25 5.70
CA ARG A 66 -6.28 -10.35 6.47
C ARG A 66 -7.07 -9.05 6.41
N LYS A 67 -6.41 -7.90 6.53
CA LYS A 67 -7.07 -6.58 6.48
C LYS A 67 -7.71 -6.28 5.12
N HIS A 68 -7.06 -6.65 4.03
CA HIS A 68 -7.62 -6.47 2.70
C HIS A 68 -8.78 -7.44 2.42
N LEU A 69 -8.75 -8.66 2.98
CA LEU A 69 -9.86 -9.60 2.92
C LEU A 69 -11.07 -9.17 3.78
N GLU A 70 -10.84 -8.55 4.93
CA GLU A 70 -11.88 -7.90 5.75
C GLU A 70 -12.52 -6.74 4.96
N LEU A 71 -11.71 -5.85 4.38
CA LEU A 71 -12.19 -4.74 3.57
C LEU A 71 -12.97 -5.20 2.32
N ALA A 72 -12.53 -6.28 1.67
CA ALA A 72 -13.23 -6.89 0.53
C ALA A 72 -14.62 -7.46 0.88
N GLN A 73 -14.98 -7.56 2.16
CA GLN A 73 -16.35 -7.90 2.59
C GLN A 73 -17.25 -6.67 2.65
N GLU A 74 -16.68 -5.47 2.78
CA GLU A 74 -17.41 -4.21 2.89
C GLU A 74 -17.56 -3.51 1.54
N THR A 75 -16.55 -3.62 0.67
CA THR A 75 -16.57 -3.06 -0.68
C THR A 75 -15.82 -3.96 -1.67
N ALA A 76 -16.22 -3.93 -2.93
CA ALA A 76 -15.57 -4.72 -3.97
C ALA A 76 -14.17 -4.17 -4.29
N LEU A 77 -13.12 -4.98 -4.05
CA LEU A 77 -11.74 -4.61 -4.39
C LEU A 77 -11.37 -5.17 -5.78
N GLN A 78 -11.66 -4.39 -6.81
CA GLN A 78 -11.45 -4.76 -8.21
C GLN A 78 -10.01 -4.51 -8.68
N ARG A 79 -9.64 -5.13 -9.80
CA ARG A 79 -8.33 -4.95 -10.46
C ARG A 79 -7.99 -3.46 -10.66
N GLU A 80 -8.96 -2.68 -11.12
CA GLU A 80 -8.80 -1.25 -11.38
C GLU A 80 -8.33 -0.48 -10.12
N HIS A 81 -8.86 -0.80 -8.94
CA HIS A 81 -8.43 -0.17 -7.69
C HIS A 81 -6.95 -0.47 -7.38
N PHE A 82 -6.51 -1.70 -7.61
CA PHE A 82 -5.10 -2.07 -7.42
C PHE A 82 -4.20 -1.40 -8.46
N ASP A 83 -4.63 -1.31 -9.71
CA ASP A 83 -3.84 -0.68 -10.78
C ASP A 83 -3.62 0.81 -10.49
N VAL A 84 -4.65 1.53 -10.02
CA VAL A 84 -4.54 2.93 -9.58
C VAL A 84 -3.62 3.06 -8.37
N TRP A 85 -3.81 2.22 -7.35
CA TRP A 85 -2.97 2.25 -6.15
C TRP A 85 -1.49 2.03 -6.48
N LEU A 86 -1.19 1.03 -7.32
CA LEU A 86 0.16 0.71 -7.75
C LEU A 86 0.78 1.81 -8.62
N GLY A 87 -0.03 2.44 -9.49
CA GLY A 87 0.39 3.59 -10.28
C GLY A 87 0.79 4.78 -9.42
N LEU A 88 -0.07 5.17 -8.47
CA LEU A 88 0.23 6.26 -7.52
C LEU A 88 1.44 5.95 -6.65
N TRP A 89 1.59 4.70 -6.22
CA TRP A 89 2.78 4.27 -5.45
C TRP A 89 4.05 4.44 -6.27
N GLU A 90 4.08 3.92 -7.50
CA GLU A 90 5.24 4.04 -8.38
C GLU A 90 5.57 5.49 -8.71
N GLU A 91 4.56 6.30 -9.05
CA GLU A 91 4.73 7.73 -9.29
C GLU A 91 5.39 8.41 -8.08
N THR A 92 4.86 8.18 -6.88
CA THR A 92 5.39 8.78 -5.65
C THR A 92 6.82 8.33 -5.36
N VAL A 93 7.15 7.05 -5.56
CA VAL A 93 8.53 6.57 -5.43
C VAL A 93 9.44 7.29 -6.42
N ARG A 94 9.04 7.41 -7.69
CA ARG A 94 9.84 8.03 -8.76
C ARG A 94 9.96 9.55 -8.65
N GLU A 95 9.10 10.21 -7.88
CA GLU A 95 9.20 11.63 -7.57
C GLU A 95 10.17 11.93 -6.43
N LEU A 96 10.28 11.02 -5.45
CA LEU A 96 11.03 11.25 -4.21
C LEU A 96 12.39 10.54 -4.18
N PHE A 97 12.48 9.33 -4.73
CA PHE A 97 13.65 8.48 -4.60
C PHE A 97 14.12 7.85 -5.91
N ALA A 98 15.41 7.52 -5.97
CA ALA A 98 16.02 6.75 -7.05
C ALA A 98 17.13 5.87 -6.49
N GLY A 99 17.23 4.64 -6.97
CA GLY A 99 18.23 3.67 -6.52
C GLY A 99 17.66 2.27 -6.36
N GLU A 100 18.43 1.39 -5.73
CA GLU A 100 18.09 -0.02 -5.58
C GLU A 100 16.86 -0.21 -4.70
N LYS A 101 16.76 0.53 -3.57
CA LYS A 101 15.62 0.40 -2.66
C LYS A 101 14.37 1.04 -3.21
N ALA A 102 14.49 2.12 -3.99
CA ALA A 102 13.37 2.69 -4.74
C ALA A 102 12.77 1.67 -5.75
N GLU A 103 13.62 1.04 -6.57
CA GLU A 103 13.16 0.01 -7.52
C GLU A 103 12.61 -1.24 -6.79
N LEU A 104 13.22 -1.62 -5.67
CA LEU A 104 12.70 -2.69 -4.82
C LEU A 104 11.31 -2.35 -4.25
N ALA A 105 11.05 -1.11 -3.86
CA ALA A 105 9.74 -0.68 -3.36
C ALA A 105 8.65 -0.84 -4.41
N ILE A 106 8.93 -0.45 -5.67
CA ILE A 106 8.02 -0.63 -6.80
C ILE A 106 7.79 -2.12 -7.08
N PHE A 107 8.87 -2.90 -7.15
CA PHE A 107 8.79 -4.34 -7.41
C PHE A 107 7.99 -5.08 -6.33
N ARG A 108 8.26 -4.78 -5.04
CA ARG A 108 7.56 -5.40 -3.91
C ARG A 108 6.08 -5.03 -3.89
N ALA A 109 5.75 -3.76 -4.12
CA ALA A 109 4.36 -3.29 -4.20
C ALA A 109 3.57 -4.09 -5.23
N ARG A 110 4.10 -4.22 -6.46
CA ARG A 110 3.45 -4.97 -7.54
C ARG A 110 3.21 -6.43 -7.17
N ASN A 111 4.22 -7.12 -6.62
CA ASN A 111 4.08 -8.53 -6.23
C ASN A 111 3.06 -8.72 -5.10
N ILE A 112 3.10 -7.87 -4.08
CA ILE A 112 2.16 -7.90 -2.95
C ILE A 112 0.73 -7.62 -3.45
N GLY A 113 0.56 -6.58 -4.28
CA GLY A 113 -0.74 -6.21 -4.85
C GLY A 113 -1.34 -7.32 -5.72
N GLN A 114 -0.53 -7.96 -6.56
CA GLN A 114 -0.96 -9.13 -7.37
C GLN A 114 -1.41 -10.30 -6.49
N LEU A 115 -0.65 -10.62 -5.44
CA LEU A 115 -1.02 -11.66 -4.48
C LEU A 115 -2.34 -11.33 -3.75
N MET A 116 -2.49 -10.07 -3.32
CA MET A 116 -3.71 -9.59 -2.66
C MET A 116 -4.93 -9.75 -3.55
N LEU A 117 -4.85 -9.23 -4.78
CA LEU A 117 -5.94 -9.31 -5.75
C LEU A 117 -6.32 -10.76 -6.06
N HIS A 118 -5.32 -11.64 -6.25
CA HIS A 118 -5.58 -13.06 -6.48
C HIS A 118 -6.31 -13.71 -5.28
N LYS A 119 -5.84 -13.48 -4.05
CA LYS A 119 -6.46 -14.03 -2.84
C LYS A 119 -7.88 -13.52 -2.62
N ILE A 120 -8.14 -12.24 -2.89
CA ILE A 120 -9.48 -11.66 -2.81
C ILE A 120 -10.43 -12.35 -3.79
N LYS A 121 -10.03 -12.47 -5.07
CA LYS A 121 -10.85 -13.14 -6.09
C LYS A 121 -11.18 -14.58 -5.73
N VAL A 122 -10.18 -15.35 -5.30
CA VAL A 122 -10.37 -16.74 -4.86
C VAL A 122 -11.38 -16.81 -3.70
N MET A 123 -11.29 -15.90 -2.72
CA MET A 123 -12.22 -15.86 -1.59
C MET A 123 -13.64 -15.42 -1.95
N GLU A 124 -13.81 -14.63 -3.02
CA GLU A 124 -15.11 -14.27 -3.56
C GLU A 124 -15.75 -15.45 -4.31
N GLU A 125 -14.94 -16.23 -5.06
CA GLU A 125 -15.39 -17.43 -5.77
C GLU A 125 -15.89 -18.51 -4.80
N TYR A 126 -15.19 -18.77 -3.68
CA TYR A 126 -15.62 -19.74 -2.66
C TYR A 126 -16.88 -19.34 -1.89
N ARG A 127 -17.30 -18.07 -1.94
CA ARG A 127 -18.50 -17.58 -1.26
C ARG A 127 -19.77 -17.65 -2.13
N ARG A 128 -19.64 -17.99 -3.41
CA ARG A 128 -20.74 -18.19 -4.35
C ARG A 128 -21.16 -19.66 -4.38
#